data_AF-A0A8X6RD46-F1
#
_entry.id   AF-A0A8X6RD46-F1
#
_cell.length_a   1.000
_cell.length_b   1.000
_cell.length_c   1.000
_cell.angle_alpha   90.00
_cell.angle_beta   90.00
_cell.angle_gamma   90.00
#
_symmetry.space_group_name_H-M   'P 1'
#
loop_
_entity.id
_entity.type
_entity.pdbx_description
1 polymer ?
#
loop_
_entity_poly.entity_id
_entity_poly.type
_entity_poly.pdbx_seq_one_letter_code
_entity_poly.pdbx_strand_id
1 'polypeptide(L)'
;MGHPSSYRQKESNDIDTKPAKLKGILSGCYYFICPPIYWKLYFLNETMNTTTPQIFSTEEWYRNNQRRFNQSDISRAEWFRVCQQSKQLAKEKRLLTDTVQEDVTKKIADRAKQIFDCQKDLEKTLEQLTTEIKKLHSEKKRLENTLNEVQMSLIVGQESLDLRDQRISSDLVHDRVQDELHREIEIVQTYKDLTKMILAELENQIR
;
A
#
# COMPACT_ATOMS: atom_id res chain seq x y z
N MET A 1 -18.63 30.75 3.58
CA MET A 1 -17.89 30.20 4.73
C MET A 1 -16.60 29.58 4.22
N GLY A 2 -15.56 30.40 4.14
CA GLY A 2 -14.22 29.97 3.75
C GLY A 2 -13.35 29.93 4.99
N HIS A 3 -12.77 28.77 5.28
CA HIS A 3 -11.62 28.67 6.16
C HIS A 3 -10.38 28.42 5.31
N PRO A 4 -9.42 29.36 5.28
CA PRO A 4 -8.14 29.16 4.64
C PRO A 4 -7.28 28.26 5.52
N SER A 5 -6.79 27.15 4.95
CA SER A 5 -5.84 26.28 5.63
C SER A 5 -4.52 27.02 5.82
N SER A 6 -4.18 27.13 7.09
CA SER A 6 -3.05 27.79 7.71
C SER A 6 -1.69 27.26 7.23
N TYR A 7 -0.69 28.13 7.40
CA TYR A 7 0.76 27.92 7.25
C TYR A 7 1.36 28.13 5.86
N ARG A 8 1.28 29.38 5.40
CA ARG A 8 2.44 30.03 4.74
C ARG A 8 2.88 31.20 5.62
N GLN A 9 3.62 30.90 6.70
CA GLN A 9 4.39 31.92 7.37
C GLN A 9 5.54 32.32 6.44
N LYS A 10 5.55 33.60 6.05
CA LYS A 10 6.74 34.25 5.50
C LYS A 10 7.73 34.38 6.66
N GLU A 11 8.63 33.42 6.80
CA GLU A 11 9.83 33.62 7.58
C GLU A 11 10.96 34.05 6.64
N SER A 12 11.36 35.30 6.79
CA SER A 12 12.69 35.78 6.44
C SER A 12 13.70 35.01 7.30
N ASN A 13 14.19 33.89 6.78
CA ASN A 13 15.19 33.08 7.45
C ASN A 13 16.53 33.31 6.77
N ASP A 14 17.21 34.38 7.22
CA ASP A 14 18.64 34.34 7.46
C ASP A 14 18.90 33.22 8.48
N ILE A 15 18.89 31.97 8.01
CA ILE A 15 19.45 30.85 8.76
C ILE A 15 20.81 30.61 8.16
N ASP A 16 21.76 31.28 8.81
CA ASP A 16 23.15 30.92 8.98
C ASP A 16 23.29 29.39 9.09
N THR A 17 23.35 28.71 7.94
CA THR A 17 23.66 27.30 7.89
C THR A 17 25.17 27.22 8.04
N LYS A 18 25.63 27.30 9.29
CA LYS A 18 26.96 26.85 9.67
C LYS A 18 27.19 25.51 8.97
N PRO A 19 28.24 25.37 8.16
CA PRO A 19 28.51 24.10 7.51
C PRO A 19 28.71 23.05 8.59
N ALA A 20 27.80 22.07 8.63
CA ALA A 20 27.99 20.85 9.38
C ALA A 20 29.37 20.32 9.01
N LYS A 21 30.23 20.16 10.03
CA LYS A 21 31.56 19.61 9.92
C LYS A 21 31.45 18.13 9.49
N LEU A 22 31.20 17.89 8.21
CA LEU A 22 31.62 16.66 7.55
C LEU A 22 33.13 16.77 7.38
N LYS A 23 33.82 16.38 8.44
CA LYS A 23 35.26 16.10 8.41
C LYS A 23 35.49 15.03 7.34
N GLY A 24 36.26 15.41 6.33
CA GLY A 24 36.91 14.50 5.41
C GLY A 24 36.02 14.02 4.28
N ILE A 25 36.27 14.52 3.07
CA ILE A 25 36.92 13.77 1.98
C ILE A 25 37.02 14.72 0.78
N LEU A 26 38.26 15.17 0.55
CA LEU A 26 38.86 15.57 -0.73
C LEU A 26 38.43 16.91 -1.36
N SER A 27 38.74 17.99 -0.62
CA SER A 27 39.49 19.09 -1.23
C SER A 27 40.93 18.62 -1.45
N GLY A 28 41.41 18.63 -2.69
CA GLY A 28 42.74 18.08 -3.00
C GLY A 28 43.15 18.24 -4.46
N CYS A 29 42.96 19.43 -5.04
CA CYS A 29 43.62 19.84 -6.28
C CYS A 29 44.70 20.89 -5.99
N TYR A 30 45.51 20.67 -4.95
CA TYR A 30 46.77 21.37 -4.74
C TYR A 30 47.72 20.40 -4.03
N TYR A 31 48.76 19.99 -4.77
CA TYR A 31 50.02 19.37 -4.35
C TYR A 31 49.99 18.17 -3.35
N PHE A 32 50.37 17.00 -3.89
CA PHE A 32 51.14 15.91 -3.26
C PHE A 32 50.55 15.18 -2.05
N ILE A 33 50.01 13.95 -2.26
CA ILE A 33 50.46 12.74 -1.54
C ILE A 33 50.43 11.54 -2.51
N CYS A 34 51.62 10.98 -2.70
CA CYS A 34 51.92 9.68 -3.28
C CYS A 34 51.21 8.52 -2.54
N PRO A 35 50.52 7.59 -3.22
CA PRO A 35 50.19 6.29 -2.65
C PRO A 35 51.50 5.51 -2.36
N PRO A 36 51.85 5.17 -1.10
CA PRO A 36 53.17 4.65 -0.74
C PRO A 36 53.51 3.23 -1.26
N ILE A 37 52.65 2.61 -2.07
CA ILE A 37 52.76 1.18 -2.40
C ILE A 37 52.59 0.90 -3.91
N TYR A 38 52.09 1.84 -4.71
CA TYR A 38 51.94 1.67 -6.17
C TYR A 38 53.00 2.39 -7.01
N TRP A 39 54.06 2.94 -6.40
CA TRP A 39 55.28 3.27 -7.13
C TRP A 39 56.27 2.11 -7.21
N LYS A 40 56.13 1.08 -6.35
CA LYS A 40 57.05 -0.07 -6.39
C LYS A 40 56.89 -0.97 -7.61
N LEU A 41 55.80 -0.83 -8.39
CA LEU A 41 55.58 -1.63 -9.60
C LEU A 41 55.75 -0.85 -10.91
N TYR A 42 55.82 0.49 -10.87
CA TYR A 42 56.21 1.28 -12.03
C TYR A 42 57.69 1.71 -12.00
N PHE A 43 58.39 1.56 -10.87
CA PHE A 43 59.82 1.87 -10.74
C PHE A 43 60.75 0.63 -10.88
N LEU A 44 60.24 -0.48 -11.40
CA LEU A 44 60.99 -1.74 -11.54
C LEU A 44 60.91 -2.33 -12.96
N ASN A 45 60.78 -1.49 -13.98
CA ASN A 45 61.10 -1.89 -15.35
C ASN A 45 61.58 -0.75 -16.24
N GLU A 46 62.08 0.34 -15.65
CA GLU A 46 63.04 1.18 -16.36
C GLU A 46 64.42 0.60 -16.08
N THR A 47 64.80 -0.37 -16.91
CA THR A 47 66.21 -0.55 -17.24
C THR A 47 66.73 0.85 -17.59
N MET A 48 67.50 1.44 -16.68
CA MET A 48 68.30 2.62 -16.95
C MET A 48 69.18 2.25 -18.14
N ASN A 49 68.69 2.52 -19.35
CA ASN A 49 69.52 2.52 -20.52
C ASN A 49 70.39 3.75 -20.34
N THR A 50 71.49 3.61 -19.61
CA THR A 50 72.57 4.58 -19.53
C THR A 50 73.22 4.62 -20.91
N THR A 51 72.49 5.20 -21.85
CA THR A 51 73.01 5.57 -23.15
C THR A 51 74.01 6.67 -22.84
N THR A 52 75.26 6.44 -23.22
CA THR A 52 76.30 7.46 -23.27
C THR A 52 75.70 8.78 -23.79
N PRO A 53 76.11 9.96 -23.26
CA PRO A 53 75.56 11.23 -23.70
C PRO A 53 75.63 11.35 -25.22
N GLN A 54 74.48 11.11 -25.87
CA GLN A 54 74.34 11.22 -27.31
C GLN A 54 74.28 12.71 -27.62
N ILE A 55 75.26 13.20 -28.40
CA ILE A 55 75.23 14.56 -28.91
C ILE A 55 74.24 14.55 -30.07
N PHE A 56 73.02 15.00 -29.80
CA PHE A 56 71.98 15.13 -30.82
C PHE A 56 72.32 16.27 -31.78
N SER A 57 72.05 16.07 -33.07
CA SER A 57 72.11 17.17 -34.02
C SER A 57 70.95 18.14 -33.77
N THR A 58 71.13 19.41 -34.15
CA THR A 58 70.07 20.43 -34.03
C THR A 58 68.78 20.02 -34.74
N GLU A 59 68.90 19.27 -35.84
CA GLU A 59 67.77 18.74 -36.61
C GLU A 59 67.02 17.63 -35.85
N GLU A 60 67.73 16.74 -35.16
CA GLU A 60 67.13 15.69 -34.34
C GLU A 60 66.40 16.27 -33.12
N TRP A 61 66.98 17.30 -32.50
CA TRP A 61 66.33 18.06 -31.44
C TRP A 61 65.04 18.71 -31.96
N TYR A 62 65.08 19.35 -33.13
CA TYR A 62 63.89 19.99 -33.72
C TYR A 62 62.78 18.97 -34.00
N ARG A 63 63.11 17.84 -34.65
CA ARG A 63 62.16 16.74 -34.94
C ARG A 63 61.54 16.15 -33.66
N ASN A 64 62.33 15.96 -32.61
CA ASN A 64 61.82 15.45 -31.34
C ASN A 64 60.88 16.45 -30.64
N ASN A 65 61.22 17.73 -30.63
CA ASN A 65 60.33 18.77 -30.10
C ASN A 65 59.04 18.86 -30.90
N GLN A 66 59.10 18.84 -32.23
CA GLN A 66 57.92 18.84 -33.09
C GLN A 66 57.02 17.62 -32.83
N ARG A 67 57.61 16.42 -32.67
CA ARG A 67 56.85 15.22 -32.26
C ARG A 67 56.16 15.40 -30.91
N ARG A 68 56.86 15.97 -29.91
CA ARG A 68 56.30 16.23 -28.57
C ARG A 68 55.18 17.25 -28.59
N PHE A 69 55.30 18.31 -29.41
CA PHE A 69 54.23 19.28 -29.61
C PHE A 69 52.99 18.61 -30.22
N ASN A 70 53.17 17.87 -31.32
CA ASN A 70 52.08 17.13 -31.96
C ASN A 70 51.39 16.15 -31.00
N GLN A 71 52.17 15.40 -30.21
CA GLN A 71 51.63 14.47 -29.21
C GLN A 71 50.86 15.22 -28.11
N SER A 72 51.34 16.39 -27.69
CA SER A 72 50.66 17.21 -26.68
C SER A 72 49.35 17.77 -27.21
N ASP A 73 49.30 18.18 -28.48
CA ASP A 73 48.07 18.64 -29.12
C ASP A 73 47.03 17.52 -29.27
N ILE A 74 47.45 16.32 -29.66
CA ILE A 74 46.58 15.14 -29.71
C ILE A 74 46.04 14.81 -28.31
N SER A 75 46.91 14.76 -27.29
CA SER A 75 46.50 14.50 -25.91
C SER A 75 45.52 15.56 -25.38
N ARG A 76 45.73 16.83 -25.73
CA ARG A 76 44.82 17.93 -25.38
C ARG A 76 43.46 17.78 -26.07
N ALA A 77 43.44 17.45 -27.35
CA ALA A 77 42.21 17.20 -28.10
C ALA A 77 41.41 16.03 -27.51
N GLU A 78 42.08 14.92 -27.18
CA GLU A 78 41.45 13.76 -26.52
C GLU A 78 40.92 14.13 -25.14
N TRP A 79 41.68 14.89 -24.35
CA TRP A 79 41.21 15.37 -23.05
C TRP A 79 39.94 16.21 -23.17
N PHE A 80 39.91 17.15 -24.13
CA PHE A 80 38.71 17.96 -24.40
C PHE A 80 37.52 17.07 -24.80
N ARG A 81 37.73 16.08 -25.68
CA ARG A 81 36.70 15.14 -26.10
C ARG A 81 36.14 14.36 -24.91
N VAL A 82 36.99 13.80 -24.05
CA VAL A 82 36.57 13.05 -22.86
C VAL A 82 35.81 13.95 -21.88
N CYS A 83 36.27 15.19 -21.66
CA CYS A 83 35.55 16.13 -20.80
C CYS A 83 34.17 16.50 -21.35
N GLN A 84 34.04 16.71 -22.66
CA GLN A 84 32.74 16.96 -23.29
C GLN A 84 31.82 15.75 -23.18
N GLN A 85 32.33 14.55 -23.48
CA GLN A 85 31.56 13.31 -23.33
C GLN A 85 31.10 13.08 -21.89
N SER A 86 31.98 13.32 -20.91
CA SER A 86 31.64 13.19 -19.48
C SER A 86 30.55 14.19 -19.06
N LYS A 87 30.64 15.45 -19.51
CA LYS A 87 29.60 16.46 -19.26
C LYS A 87 28.26 16.08 -19.88
N GLN A 88 28.28 15.60 -21.11
CA GLN A 88 27.07 15.17 -21.81
C GLN A 88 26.44 13.95 -21.11
N LEU A 89 27.24 12.95 -20.77
CA LEU A 89 26.77 11.76 -20.04
C LEU A 89 26.19 12.14 -18.68
N ALA A 90 26.84 13.04 -17.93
CA ALA A 90 26.32 13.52 -16.65
C ALA A 90 24.96 14.22 -16.81
N LYS A 91 24.77 15.01 -17.88
CA LYS A 91 23.50 15.65 -18.18
C LYS A 91 22.41 14.62 -18.53
N GLU A 92 22.72 13.67 -19.40
CA GLU A 92 21.79 12.60 -19.80
C GLU A 92 21.38 11.74 -18.61
N LYS A 93 22.35 11.36 -17.76
CA LYS A 93 22.08 10.60 -16.54
C LYS A 93 21.22 11.37 -15.56
N ARG A 94 21.45 12.68 -15.38
CA ARG A 94 20.58 13.52 -14.54
C ARG A 94 19.16 13.54 -15.05
N LEU A 95 18.96 13.84 -16.34
CA LEU A 95 17.62 13.86 -16.94
C LEU A 95 16.91 12.50 -16.81
N LEU A 96 17.63 11.40 -17.06
CA LEU A 96 17.07 10.06 -16.89
C LEU A 96 16.69 9.79 -15.42
N THR A 97 17.57 10.12 -14.48
CA THR A 97 17.29 9.93 -13.05
C THR A 97 16.10 10.76 -12.61
N ASP A 98 16.02 12.04 -13.00
CA ASP A 98 14.93 12.93 -12.61
C ASP A 98 13.58 12.42 -13.15
N THR A 99 13.54 12.02 -14.43
CA THR A 99 12.32 11.49 -15.06
C THR A 99 11.87 10.16 -14.45
N VAL A 100 12.80 9.23 -14.21
CA VAL A 100 12.49 7.95 -13.56
C VAL A 100 12.04 8.18 -12.12
N GLN A 101 12.70 9.08 -11.38
CA GLN A 101 12.35 9.38 -10.00
C GLN A 101 10.96 9.99 -9.90
N GLU A 102 10.59 10.91 -10.80
CA GLU A 102 9.25 11.48 -10.86
C GLU A 102 8.19 10.41 -11.16
N ASP A 103 8.41 9.57 -12.18
CA ASP A 103 7.49 8.49 -12.55
C ASP A 103 7.29 7.47 -11.41
N VAL A 104 8.38 7.05 -10.77
CA VAL A 104 8.33 6.12 -9.63
C VAL A 104 7.63 6.77 -8.44
N THR A 105 7.91 8.03 -8.13
CA THR A 105 7.25 8.76 -7.03
C THR A 105 5.75 8.85 -7.27
N LYS A 106 5.33 9.15 -8.51
CA LYS A 106 3.91 9.16 -8.89
C LYS A 106 3.27 7.78 -8.74
N LYS A 107 3.91 6.72 -9.25
CA LYS A 107 3.41 5.33 -9.13
C LYS A 107 3.26 4.90 -7.68
N ILE A 108 4.20 5.27 -6.82
CA ILE A 108 4.12 5.01 -5.37
C ILE A 108 2.93 5.75 -4.76
N ALA A 109 2.74 7.02 -5.08
CA ALA A 109 1.60 7.80 -4.60
C ALA A 109 0.25 7.21 -5.06
N ASP A 110 0.14 6.84 -6.33
CA ASP A 110 -1.04 6.21 -6.90
C ASP A 110 -1.33 4.87 -6.21
N ARG A 111 -0.30 4.06 -5.94
CA ARG A 111 -0.48 2.78 -5.26
C ARG A 111 -0.86 2.94 -3.80
N ALA A 112 -0.28 3.92 -3.10
CA ALA A 112 -0.67 4.26 -1.73
C ALA A 112 -2.14 4.69 -1.67
N LYS A 113 -2.59 5.51 -2.62
CA LYS A 113 -4.00 5.91 -2.74
C LYS A 113 -4.92 4.70 -2.98
N GLN A 114 -4.56 3.81 -3.90
CA GLN A 114 -5.36 2.60 -4.17
C GLN A 114 -5.48 1.69 -2.95
N ILE A 115 -4.40 1.53 -2.17
CA ILE A 115 -4.41 0.75 -0.92
C ILE A 115 -5.35 1.42 0.08
N PHE A 116 -5.26 2.73 0.25
CA PHE A 116 -6.12 3.49 1.16
C PHE A 116 -7.60 3.39 0.77
N ASP A 117 -7.92 3.56 -0.51
CA ASP A 117 -9.29 3.45 -1.01
C ASP A 117 -9.84 2.02 -0.77
N CYS A 118 -9.03 0.99 -1.04
CA CYS A 118 -9.39 -0.40 -0.75
C CYS A 118 -9.62 -0.65 0.76
N GLN A 119 -8.75 -0.11 1.62
CA GLN A 119 -8.94 -0.20 3.07
C GLN A 119 -10.25 0.43 3.50
N LYS A 120 -10.57 1.63 3.00
CA LYS A 120 -11.82 2.32 3.30
C LYS A 120 -13.05 1.53 2.83
N ASP A 121 -12.99 0.93 1.64
CA ASP A 121 -14.08 0.11 1.11
C ASP A 121 -14.28 -1.18 1.94
N LEU A 122 -13.18 -1.80 2.40
CA LEU A 122 -13.22 -2.96 3.30
C LEU A 122 -13.82 -2.58 4.66
N GLU A 123 -13.40 -1.46 5.25
CA GLU A 123 -13.95 -0.96 6.52
C GLU A 123 -15.45 -0.68 6.41
N LYS A 124 -15.88 -0.02 5.34
CA LYS A 124 -17.30 0.23 5.07
C LYS A 124 -18.09 -1.08 4.92
N THR A 125 -17.54 -2.04 4.18
CA THR A 125 -18.19 -3.35 3.98
C THR A 125 -18.29 -4.11 5.30
N LEU A 126 -17.25 -4.06 6.13
CA LEU A 126 -17.25 -4.67 7.46
C LEU A 126 -18.33 -4.05 8.35
N GLU A 127 -18.47 -2.72 8.35
CA GLU A 127 -19.52 -2.03 9.12
C GLU A 127 -20.92 -2.42 8.65
N GLN A 128 -21.13 -2.50 7.33
CA GLN A 128 -22.39 -2.96 6.74
C GLN A 128 -22.72 -4.40 7.14
N LEU A 129 -21.77 -5.33 7.02
CA LEU A 129 -21.95 -6.72 7.44
C LEU A 129 -22.21 -6.83 8.94
N THR A 130 -21.50 -6.08 9.77
CA THR A 130 -21.72 -6.04 11.22
C THR A 130 -23.12 -5.56 11.56
N THR A 131 -23.61 -4.55 10.84
CA THR A 131 -24.97 -4.02 11.02
C THR A 131 -26.01 -5.04 10.59
N GLU A 132 -25.80 -5.71 9.47
CA GLU A 132 -26.70 -6.76 9.00
C GLU A 132 -26.73 -7.97 9.95
N ILE A 133 -25.58 -8.41 10.47
CA ILE A 133 -25.50 -9.48 11.49
C ILE A 133 -26.29 -9.10 12.74
N LYS A 134 -26.14 -7.86 13.24
CA LYS A 134 -26.93 -7.38 14.39
C LYS A 134 -28.42 -7.40 14.10
N LYS A 135 -28.83 -7.00 12.90
CA LYS A 135 -30.23 -7.03 12.45
C LYS A 135 -30.74 -8.47 12.38
N LEU A 136 -30.01 -9.39 11.75
CA LEU A 136 -30.36 -10.82 11.69
C LEU A 136 -30.51 -11.43 13.08
N HIS A 137 -29.61 -11.11 14.03
CA HIS A 137 -29.76 -11.55 15.42
C HIS A 137 -31.00 -10.97 16.10
N SER A 138 -31.32 -9.70 15.87
CA SER A 138 -32.53 -9.08 16.43
C SER A 138 -33.81 -9.73 15.89
N GLU A 139 -33.80 -10.05 14.59
CA GLU A 139 -34.89 -10.73 13.91
C GLU A 139 -35.06 -12.17 14.36
N LYS A 140 -33.96 -12.90 14.53
CA LYS A 140 -33.97 -14.24 15.14
C LYS A 140 -34.63 -14.21 16.51
N LYS A 141 -34.21 -13.30 17.39
CA LYS A 141 -34.80 -13.16 18.74
C LYS A 141 -36.29 -12.83 18.67
N ARG A 142 -36.69 -11.98 17.74
CA ARG A 142 -38.11 -11.64 17.52
C ARG A 142 -38.91 -12.88 17.13
N LEU A 143 -38.43 -13.68 16.20
CA LEU A 143 -39.09 -14.92 15.76
C LEU A 143 -39.13 -15.98 16.86
N GLU A 144 -38.08 -16.12 17.67
CA GLU A 144 -38.07 -17.00 18.85
C GLU A 144 -39.17 -16.61 19.85
N ASN A 145 -39.33 -15.31 20.12
CA ASN A 145 -40.41 -14.82 20.98
C ASN A 145 -41.79 -15.09 20.38
N THR A 146 -41.99 -14.77 19.09
CA THR A 146 -43.25 -15.05 18.39
C THR A 146 -43.56 -16.55 18.40
N LEU A 147 -42.56 -17.42 18.26
CA LEU A 147 -42.75 -18.86 18.32
C LEU A 147 -43.25 -19.32 19.71
N ASN A 148 -42.74 -18.71 20.78
CA ASN A 148 -43.22 -18.97 22.14
C ASN A 148 -44.67 -18.50 22.32
N GLU A 149 -45.01 -17.30 21.82
CA GLU A 149 -46.38 -16.77 21.87
C GLU A 149 -47.37 -17.68 21.12
N VAL A 150 -47.02 -18.09 19.90
CA VAL A 150 -47.82 -19.03 19.09
C VAL A 150 -47.98 -20.37 19.78
N GLN A 151 -46.94 -20.88 20.43
CA GLN A 151 -47.01 -22.11 21.20
C GLN A 151 -48.01 -21.99 22.36
N MET A 152 -48.07 -20.84 23.03
CA MET A 152 -49.07 -20.59 24.07
C MET A 152 -50.49 -20.52 23.50
N SER A 153 -50.70 -19.83 22.39
CA SER A 153 -52.00 -19.79 21.71
C SER A 153 -52.49 -21.18 21.30
N LEU A 154 -51.59 -22.04 20.82
CA LEU A 154 -51.91 -23.42 20.46
C LEU A 154 -52.35 -24.26 21.67
N ILE A 155 -51.65 -24.10 22.81
CA ILE A 155 -52.02 -24.77 24.07
C ILE A 155 -53.42 -24.35 24.51
N VAL A 156 -53.70 -23.04 24.53
CA VAL A 156 -55.02 -22.52 24.93
C VAL A 156 -56.13 -23.01 23.99
N GLY A 157 -55.88 -23.04 22.69
CA GLY A 157 -56.81 -23.58 21.71
C GLY A 157 -57.10 -25.07 21.96
N GLN A 158 -56.07 -25.87 22.20
CA GLN A 158 -56.20 -27.29 22.49
C GLN A 158 -56.92 -27.55 23.82
N GLU A 159 -56.56 -26.86 24.89
CA GLU A 159 -57.24 -26.93 26.19
C GLU A 159 -58.72 -26.55 26.06
N SER A 160 -59.04 -25.57 25.21
CA SER A 160 -60.42 -25.16 24.95
C SER A 160 -61.21 -26.26 24.25
N LEU A 161 -60.61 -27.06 23.36
CA LEU A 161 -61.25 -28.26 22.80
C LEU A 161 -61.41 -29.35 23.87
N ASP A 162 -60.34 -29.66 24.60
CA ASP A 162 -60.33 -30.71 25.61
C ASP A 162 -61.39 -30.47 26.70
N LEU A 163 -61.60 -29.22 27.12
CA LEU A 163 -62.65 -28.85 28.07
C LEU A 163 -64.07 -28.99 27.50
N ARG A 164 -64.23 -28.85 26.19
CA ARG A 164 -65.54 -29.04 25.52
C ARG A 164 -65.86 -30.52 25.35
N ASP A 165 -64.85 -31.33 25.11
CA ASP A 165 -64.98 -32.79 25.03
C ASP A 165 -65.29 -33.44 26.40
N GLN A 166 -65.00 -32.73 27.50
CA GLN A 166 -65.36 -33.15 28.86
C GLN A 166 -66.83 -32.86 29.25
N ARG A 167 -67.61 -32.17 28.40
CA ARG A 167 -69.04 -31.92 28.66
C ARG A 167 -69.83 -33.24 28.59
N ILE A 168 -70.95 -33.31 29.31
CA ILE A 168 -71.71 -34.56 29.50
C ILE A 168 -73.13 -34.39 28.96
N SER A 169 -73.71 -35.47 28.42
CA SER A 169 -75.12 -35.55 28.02
C SER A 169 -75.47 -34.53 26.91
N SER A 170 -76.62 -33.86 27.01
CA SER A 170 -77.11 -32.87 26.05
C SER A 170 -76.18 -31.67 25.84
N ASP A 171 -75.22 -31.43 26.74
CA ASP A 171 -74.25 -30.33 26.63
C ASP A 171 -73.02 -30.68 25.78
N LEU A 172 -72.84 -31.97 25.42
CA LEU A 172 -71.83 -32.42 24.47
C LEU A 172 -72.37 -32.23 23.04
N VAL A 173 -72.21 -31.01 22.52
CA VAL A 173 -72.71 -30.61 21.20
C VAL A 173 -71.55 -30.21 20.31
N HIS A 174 -71.51 -30.79 19.11
CA HIS A 174 -70.62 -30.35 18.05
C HIS A 174 -71.26 -29.17 17.31
N ASP A 175 -70.92 -27.96 17.76
CA ASP A 175 -71.44 -26.72 17.21
C ASP A 175 -70.41 -26.04 16.29
N ARG A 176 -70.86 -24.96 15.65
CA ARG A 176 -70.01 -24.15 14.78
C ARG A 176 -68.78 -23.57 15.49
N VAL A 177 -68.85 -23.29 16.79
CA VAL A 177 -67.68 -22.79 17.53
C VAL A 177 -66.62 -23.88 17.63
N GLN A 178 -67.00 -25.16 17.71
CA GLN A 178 -66.07 -26.29 17.73
C GLN A 178 -65.37 -26.45 16.39
N ASP A 179 -66.10 -26.30 15.27
CA ASP A 179 -65.52 -26.30 13.93
C ASP A 179 -64.51 -25.16 13.74
N GLU A 180 -64.87 -23.94 14.14
CA GLU A 180 -63.97 -22.79 14.02
C GLU A 180 -62.73 -22.92 14.92
N LEU A 181 -62.84 -23.53 16.10
CA LEU A 181 -61.71 -23.75 17.00
C LEU A 181 -60.70 -24.76 16.42
N HIS A 182 -61.17 -25.84 15.78
CA HIS A 182 -60.29 -26.75 15.04
C HIS A 182 -59.57 -26.02 13.90
N ARG A 183 -60.30 -25.20 13.13
CA ARG A 183 -59.71 -24.42 12.04
C ARG A 183 -58.68 -23.41 12.54
N GLU A 184 -58.93 -22.75 13.67
CA GLU A 184 -57.98 -21.84 14.32
C GLU A 184 -56.69 -22.57 14.68
N ILE A 185 -56.79 -23.74 15.33
CA ILE A 185 -55.63 -24.57 15.69
C ILE A 185 -54.83 -24.98 14.46
N GLU A 186 -55.48 -25.41 13.36
CA GLU A 186 -54.80 -25.76 12.11
C GLU A 186 -54.03 -24.56 11.51
N ILE A 187 -54.63 -23.37 11.50
CA ILE A 187 -54.01 -22.15 10.98
C ILE A 187 -52.80 -21.78 11.86
N VAL A 188 -52.96 -21.79 13.18
CA VAL A 188 -51.91 -21.46 14.14
C VAL A 188 -50.75 -22.47 14.04
N GLN A 189 -51.04 -23.75 13.86
CA GLN A 189 -50.03 -24.80 13.66
C GLN A 189 -49.27 -24.59 12.34
N THR A 190 -49.96 -24.25 11.26
CA THR A 190 -49.32 -23.92 9.97
C THR A 190 -48.39 -22.71 10.11
N TYR A 191 -48.83 -21.67 10.81
CA TYR A 191 -48.02 -20.49 11.07
C TYR A 191 -46.77 -20.80 11.91
N LYS A 192 -46.90 -21.66 12.93
CA LYS A 192 -45.79 -22.15 13.75
C LYS A 192 -44.73 -22.86 12.91
N ASP A 193 -45.15 -23.75 12.02
CA ASP A 193 -44.23 -24.52 11.19
C ASP A 193 -43.51 -23.64 10.16
N LEU A 194 -44.22 -22.68 9.56
CA LEU A 194 -43.61 -21.64 8.72
C LEU A 194 -42.56 -20.82 9.49
N THR A 195 -42.89 -20.39 10.71
CA THR A 195 -41.99 -19.61 11.56
C THR A 195 -40.72 -20.39 11.89
N LYS A 196 -40.83 -21.69 12.18
CA LYS A 196 -39.67 -22.57 12.40
C LYS A 196 -38.78 -22.71 11.16
N MET A 197 -39.37 -22.85 9.98
CA MET A 197 -38.60 -22.92 8.73
C MET A 197 -37.82 -21.63 8.49
N ILE A 198 -38.44 -20.46 8.68
CA ILE A 198 -37.78 -19.16 8.53
C ILE A 198 -36.65 -19.01 9.55
N LEU A 199 -36.86 -19.45 10.79
CA LEU A 199 -35.83 -19.40 11.83
C LEU A 199 -34.62 -20.27 11.47
N ALA A 200 -34.85 -21.49 10.96
CA ALA A 200 -33.77 -22.36 10.49
C ALA A 200 -32.98 -21.73 9.33
N GLU A 201 -33.65 -21.06 8.41
CA GLU A 201 -32.99 -20.33 7.31
C GLU A 201 -32.15 -19.16 7.83
N LEU A 202 -32.67 -18.37 8.78
CA LEU A 202 -31.91 -17.29 9.41
C LEU A 202 -30.69 -17.83 10.19
N GLU A 203 -30.81 -18.98 10.85
CA GLU A 203 -29.68 -19.63 11.51
C GLU A 203 -28.59 -20.06 10.51
N ASN A 204 -28.98 -20.52 9.32
CA ASN A 204 -28.03 -20.83 8.24
C ASN A 204 -27.34 -19.58 7.70
N GLN A 205 -28.04 -18.44 7.62
CA GLN A 205 -27.46 -17.17 7.17
C GLN A 205 -26.49 -16.54 8.17
N ILE A 206 -26.70 -16.79 9.47
CA ILE A 206 -25.83 -16.30 10.55
C ILE A 206 -24.57 -17.16 10.71
N ARG A 207 -24.65 -18.47 10.38
CA ARG A 207 -23.56 -19.43 10.49
C ARG A 207 -22.46 -19.18 9.45
#